data_AF-B3RSR4-F1
#
_entry.id   AF-B3RSR4-F1
#
_cell.length_a   1.000
_cell.length_b   1.000
_cell.length_c   1.000
_cell.angle_alpha   90.00
_cell.angle_beta   90.00
_cell.angle_gamma   90.00
#
_symmetry.space_group_name_H-M   'P 1'
#
loop_
_entity.id
_entity.type
_entity.pdbx_description
1 polymer ?
#
loop_
_entity_poly.entity_id
_entity_poly.type
_entity_poly.pdbx_seq_one_letter_code
_entity_poly.pdbx_strand_id
1 'polypeptide(L)'
;MRRYYFNIPWNVFDFCIVILSIIGLVLDIIAQTNSIPISPSVLRVLRVFRITRVLRLIEVAKGVRRLLMSLAMSLPALLNIGCLLFLVMFIYAIIGMSLFGSMVHHGTITDTINFETFPNAMALLFRLMTAAGWNDVLDSLMTDGPNCNASLTNLAPTGTCGNPGAAIPYMVTFVFITFLVLVNMYVAIILNNYQEVVEDEEIGITTGDIDMYYELWSKYDPYATQFIDYHFLSQFVADLNPPLKIPQPNKYACVALNLPLYDEDRLHCLDILEGLLFRVLGNPFEEGTQAVEEFFILKRQMEKKFAEAFPNWRADSANRNARTTMQLSRENWAAKVIQRAYRQWKYRSDIHKATYRHVHSRRRH
;
A
#
# COMPACT_ATOMS: atom_id res chain seq x y z
N MET A 1 -3.01 -7.31 -24.35
CA MET A 1 -2.12 -8.14 -23.51
C MET A 1 -0.67 -7.64 -23.43
N ARG A 2 0.05 -7.30 -24.52
CA ARG A 2 1.49 -6.91 -24.44
C ARG A 2 1.84 -5.63 -23.65
N ARG A 3 0.94 -4.63 -23.57
CA ARG A 3 1.18 -3.40 -22.79
C ARG A 3 0.93 -3.58 -21.28
N TYR A 4 0.23 -4.63 -20.86
CA TYR A 4 -0.12 -4.85 -19.46
C TYR A 4 1.10 -5.18 -18.59
N TYR A 5 2.12 -5.83 -19.17
CA TYR A 5 3.36 -6.17 -18.45
C TYR A 5 4.04 -4.94 -17.85
N PHE A 6 4.08 -3.81 -18.57
CA PHE A 6 4.73 -2.58 -18.13
C PHE A 6 3.89 -1.71 -17.18
N ASN A 7 2.62 -2.06 -16.97
CA ASN A 7 1.77 -1.36 -15.99
C ASN A 7 1.93 -1.90 -14.57
N ILE A 8 2.58 -3.06 -14.41
CA ILE A 8 2.84 -3.67 -13.10
C ILE A 8 4.22 -3.21 -12.63
N PRO A 9 4.34 -2.41 -11.55
CA PRO A 9 5.62 -1.85 -11.10
C PRO A 9 6.69 -2.92 -10.81
N TRP A 10 6.28 -4.07 -10.29
CA TRP A 10 7.17 -5.20 -10.00
C TRP A 10 7.75 -5.84 -11.27
N ASN A 11 6.96 -5.95 -12.33
CA ASN A 11 7.43 -6.46 -13.62
C ASN A 11 8.42 -5.49 -14.27
N VAL A 12 8.20 -4.18 -14.14
CA VAL A 12 9.14 -3.16 -14.60
C VAL A 12 10.44 -3.21 -13.81
N PHE A 13 10.36 -3.37 -12.49
CA PHE A 13 11.53 -3.54 -11.63
C PHE A 13 12.34 -4.79 -12.00
N ASP A 14 11.69 -5.93 -12.20
CA ASP A 14 12.36 -7.16 -12.63
C ASP A 14 13.01 -7.00 -14.01
N PHE A 15 12.30 -6.41 -14.96
CA PHE A 15 12.83 -6.10 -16.29
C PHE A 15 14.08 -5.23 -16.24
N CYS A 16 14.10 -4.19 -15.38
CA CYS A 16 15.28 -3.36 -15.15
C CYS A 16 16.45 -4.18 -14.58
N ILE A 17 16.21 -5.07 -13.61
CA ILE A 17 17.24 -5.97 -13.06
C ILE A 17 17.82 -6.89 -14.15
N VAL A 18 16.97 -7.46 -15.01
CA VAL A 18 17.41 -8.29 -16.14
C VAL A 18 18.35 -7.49 -17.04
N ILE A 19 17.94 -6.29 -17.46
CA ILE A 19 18.73 -5.44 -18.36
C ILE A 19 20.06 -5.06 -17.70
N LEU A 20 20.07 -4.59 -16.46
CA LEU A 20 21.28 -4.25 -15.72
C LEU A 20 22.23 -5.44 -15.59
N SER A 21 21.70 -6.64 -15.40
CA SER A 21 22.50 -7.87 -15.33
C SER A 21 23.13 -8.23 -16.67
N ILE A 22 22.39 -8.07 -17.78
CA ILE A 22 22.90 -8.30 -19.13
C ILE A 22 23.99 -7.28 -19.47
N ILE A 23 23.75 -5.99 -19.18
CA ILE A 23 24.74 -4.93 -19.37
C ILE A 23 26.01 -5.25 -18.56
N GLY A 24 25.86 -5.62 -17.29
CA GLY A 24 26.99 -6.00 -16.45
C GLY A 24 27.78 -7.19 -17.00
N LEU A 25 27.12 -8.17 -17.61
CA LEU A 25 27.79 -9.32 -18.24
C LEU A 25 28.51 -8.93 -19.54
N VAL A 26 27.88 -8.12 -20.39
CA VAL A 26 28.49 -7.63 -21.64
C VAL A 26 29.72 -6.76 -21.32
N LEU A 27 29.64 -5.89 -20.32
CA LEU A 27 30.76 -5.05 -19.88
C LEU A 27 31.92 -5.88 -19.30
N ASP A 28 31.63 -6.95 -18.55
CA ASP A 28 32.66 -7.88 -18.04
C ASP A 28 33.41 -8.59 -19.19
N ILE A 29 32.69 -8.98 -20.26
CA ILE A 29 33.28 -9.62 -21.44
C ILE A 29 34.13 -8.62 -22.24
N ILE A 30 33.63 -7.40 -22.45
CA ILE A 30 34.35 -6.33 -23.14
C ILE A 30 35.63 -5.97 -22.37
N ALA A 31 35.56 -5.86 -21.05
CA ALA A 31 36.70 -5.59 -20.20
C ALA A 31 37.79 -6.68 -20.30
N GLN A 32 37.40 -7.95 -20.43
CA GLN A 32 38.35 -9.06 -20.61
C GLN A 32 38.98 -9.10 -22.01
N THR A 33 38.29 -8.54 -23.02
CA THR A 33 38.74 -8.56 -24.42
C THR A 33 39.63 -7.34 -24.77
N ASN A 34 40.02 -6.53 -23.78
CA ASN A 34 40.91 -5.36 -23.91
C ASN A 34 40.48 -4.31 -24.95
N SER A 35 39.21 -4.30 -25.37
CA SER A 35 38.73 -3.38 -26.42
C SER A 35 38.35 -1.99 -25.88
N ILE A 36 38.12 -1.84 -24.57
CA ILE A 36 37.84 -0.55 -23.90
C ILE A 36 38.51 -0.54 -22.51
N PRO A 37 39.26 0.52 -22.13
CA PRO A 37 39.82 0.63 -20.79
C PRO A 37 38.71 0.98 -19.78
N ILE A 38 38.13 -0.05 -19.16
CA ILE A 38 37.14 0.10 -18.09
C ILE A 38 37.86 0.09 -16.74
N SER A 39 37.56 1.06 -15.86
CA SER A 39 38.23 1.12 -14.55
C SER A 39 37.85 -0.07 -13.67
N PRO A 40 38.80 -0.63 -12.87
CA PRO A 40 38.51 -1.74 -11.95
C PRO A 40 37.40 -1.43 -10.93
N SER A 41 37.20 -0.15 -10.61
CA SER A 41 36.14 0.34 -9.72
C SER A 41 34.75 0.13 -10.33
N VAL A 42 34.58 0.41 -11.62
CA VAL A 42 33.31 0.18 -12.34
C VAL A 42 32.98 -1.31 -12.38
N LEU A 43 33.98 -2.16 -12.64
CA LEU A 43 33.78 -3.62 -12.62
C LEU A 43 33.34 -4.14 -11.24
N ARG A 44 33.88 -3.58 -10.15
CA ARG A 44 33.42 -3.91 -8.79
C ARG A 44 31.96 -3.51 -8.56
N VAL A 45 31.55 -2.33 -9.00
CA VAL A 45 30.15 -1.88 -8.90
C VAL A 45 29.22 -2.77 -9.73
N LEU A 46 29.62 -3.17 -10.94
CA LEU A 46 28.85 -4.09 -11.79
C LEU A 46 28.65 -5.47 -11.14
N ARG A 47 29.63 -5.96 -10.39
CA ARG A 47 29.48 -7.19 -9.59
C ARG A 47 28.45 -7.06 -8.47
N VAL A 48 28.31 -5.88 -7.87
CA VAL A 48 27.28 -5.61 -6.84
C VAL A 48 25.87 -5.68 -7.43
N PHE A 49 25.66 -5.23 -8.68
CA PHE A 49 24.37 -5.41 -9.36
C PHE A 49 23.98 -6.88 -9.56
N ARG A 50 24.91 -7.84 -9.50
CA ARG A 50 24.53 -9.27 -9.49
C ARG A 50 23.86 -9.69 -8.19
N ILE A 51 23.98 -8.92 -7.11
CA ILE A 51 23.31 -9.17 -5.84
C ILE A 51 21.86 -8.67 -5.89
N THR A 52 21.55 -7.64 -6.70
CA THR A 52 20.16 -7.13 -6.81
C THR A 52 19.18 -8.16 -7.37
N ARG A 53 19.62 -9.19 -8.09
CA ARG A 53 18.75 -10.32 -8.48
C ARG A 53 18.17 -11.08 -7.29
N VAL A 54 18.82 -11.05 -6.13
CA VAL A 54 18.28 -11.62 -4.88
C VAL A 54 17.02 -10.88 -4.44
N LEU A 55 16.86 -9.60 -4.82
CA LEU A 55 15.65 -8.82 -4.54
C LEU A 55 14.41 -9.38 -5.25
N ARG A 56 14.55 -10.25 -6.27
CA ARG A 56 13.41 -11.01 -6.83
C ARG A 56 12.71 -11.88 -5.81
N LEU A 57 13.41 -12.32 -4.76
CA LEU A 57 12.82 -13.10 -3.67
C LEU A 57 11.78 -12.30 -2.89
N ILE A 58 11.83 -10.96 -2.93
CA ILE A 58 10.83 -10.08 -2.31
C ILE A 58 9.47 -10.25 -2.99
N GLU A 59 9.44 -10.50 -4.31
CA GLU A 59 8.20 -10.73 -5.05
C GLU A 59 7.48 -12.00 -4.57
N VAL A 60 8.26 -13.04 -4.25
CA VAL A 60 7.75 -14.33 -3.76
C VAL A 60 7.33 -14.21 -2.28
N ALA A 61 8.02 -13.39 -1.50
CA ALA A 61 7.75 -13.20 -0.08
C ALA A 61 6.63 -12.18 0.16
N LYS A 62 5.36 -12.63 0.04
CA LYS A 62 4.15 -11.82 0.28
C LYS A 62 4.23 -10.96 1.56
N GLY A 63 4.77 -11.51 2.66
CA GLY A 63 4.94 -10.78 3.93
C GLY A 63 5.97 -9.64 3.87
N VAL A 64 7.14 -9.87 3.28
CA VAL A 64 8.20 -8.85 3.11
C VAL A 64 7.73 -7.75 2.16
N ARG A 65 7.03 -8.13 1.08
CA ARG A 65 6.43 -7.19 0.14
C ARG A 65 5.46 -6.23 0.83
N ARG A 66 4.62 -6.74 1.74
CA ARG A 66 3.68 -5.91 2.52
C ARG A 66 4.44 -4.88 3.36
N LEU A 67 5.46 -5.31 4.12
CA LEU A 67 6.27 -4.40 4.94
C LEU A 67 6.96 -3.31 4.11
N LEU A 68 7.53 -3.66 2.96
CA LEU A 68 8.18 -2.69 2.07
C LEU A 68 7.18 -1.73 1.43
N MET A 69 5.97 -2.18 1.14
CA MET A 69 4.91 -1.33 0.59
C MET A 69 4.43 -0.32 1.64
N SER A 70 4.24 -0.73 2.90
CA SER A 70 3.95 0.19 4.01
C SER A 70 5.09 1.20 4.23
N LEU A 71 6.35 0.76 4.15
CA LEU A 71 7.50 1.67 4.20
C LEU A 71 7.51 2.68 3.03
N ALA A 72 7.15 2.23 1.83
CA ALA A 72 7.08 3.10 0.65
C ALA A 72 5.95 4.13 0.76
N MET A 73 4.81 3.77 1.38
CA MET A 73 3.68 4.68 1.60
C MET A 73 4.00 5.77 2.63
N SER A 74 4.87 5.47 3.61
CA SER A 74 5.36 6.45 4.60
C SER A 74 6.55 7.29 4.10
N LEU A 75 7.18 6.91 2.98
CA LEU A 75 8.33 7.61 2.42
C LEU A 75 8.06 9.09 2.09
N PRO A 76 6.90 9.51 1.53
CA PRO A 76 6.63 10.93 1.25
C PRO A 76 6.64 11.79 2.53
N ALA A 77 6.09 11.28 3.62
CA ALA A 77 6.12 11.96 4.91
C ALA A 77 7.55 12.05 5.46
N LEU A 78 8.32 10.96 5.33
CA LEU A 78 9.73 10.93 5.72
C LEU A 78 10.58 11.90 4.91
N LEU A 79 10.33 12.03 3.60
CA LEU A 79 11.05 12.95 2.72
C LEU A 79 10.83 14.41 3.12
N ASN A 80 9.63 14.80 3.54
CA ASN A 80 9.38 16.18 4.01
C ASN A 80 10.27 16.53 5.21
N ILE A 81 10.41 15.60 6.16
CA ILE A 81 11.22 15.80 7.36
C ILE A 81 12.71 15.66 7.04
N GLY A 82 13.07 14.74 6.14
CA GLY A 82 14.43 14.61 5.60
C GLY A 82 14.89 15.87 4.87
N CYS A 83 14.01 16.53 4.12
CA CYS A 83 14.29 17.82 3.48
C CYS A 83 14.52 18.93 4.51
N LEU A 84 13.73 18.97 5.60
CA LEU A 84 13.94 19.91 6.70
C LEU A 84 15.31 19.67 7.37
N LEU A 85 15.65 18.41 7.64
CA LEU A 85 16.93 18.02 8.24
C LEU A 85 18.11 18.34 7.31
N PHE A 86 17.95 18.11 6.01
CA PHE A 86 18.92 18.51 4.99
C PHE A 86 19.12 20.02 4.95
N LEU A 87 18.04 20.81 5.07
CA LEU A 87 18.12 22.27 5.16
C LEU A 87 18.90 22.73 6.40
N VAL A 88 18.63 22.12 7.57
CA VAL A 88 19.37 22.42 8.80
C VAL A 88 20.86 22.11 8.62
N MET A 89 21.20 20.92 8.12
CA MET A 89 22.59 20.55 7.83
C MET A 89 23.24 21.50 6.82
N PHE A 90 22.50 21.92 5.78
CA PHE A 90 22.99 22.87 4.79
C PHE A 90 23.39 24.21 5.43
N ILE A 91 22.51 24.78 6.26
CA ILE A 91 22.78 26.05 6.95
C ILE A 91 23.99 25.90 7.86
N TYR A 92 24.05 24.83 8.66
CA TYR A 92 25.18 24.57 9.55
C TYR A 92 26.47 24.26 8.79
N ALA A 93 26.42 23.68 7.58
CA ALA A 93 27.59 23.45 6.76
C ALA A 93 28.21 24.77 6.31
N ILE A 94 27.40 25.73 5.84
CA ILE A 94 27.89 27.06 5.46
C ILE A 94 28.50 27.79 6.66
N ILE A 95 27.83 27.76 7.82
CA ILE A 95 28.33 28.37 9.06
C ILE A 95 29.60 27.68 9.54
N GLY A 96 29.67 26.35 9.47
CA GLY A 96 30.83 25.57 9.88
C GLY A 96 32.04 25.85 9.00
N MET A 97 31.85 25.96 7.68
CA MET A 97 32.91 26.37 6.76
C MET A 97 33.43 27.78 7.06
N SER A 98 32.56 28.73 7.37
CA SER A 98 32.99 30.10 7.67
C SER A 98 33.72 30.23 9.01
N LEU A 99 33.36 29.42 10.01
CA LEU A 99 33.96 29.46 11.34
C LEU A 99 35.22 28.60 11.46
N PHE A 100 35.19 27.39 10.89
CA PHE A 100 36.16 26.32 11.13
C PHE A 100 36.90 25.83 9.87
N GLY A 101 36.57 26.37 8.69
CA GLY A 101 37.14 25.89 7.42
C GLY A 101 38.62 26.21 7.20
N SER A 102 39.25 27.00 8.09
CA SER A 102 40.68 27.32 8.03
C SER A 102 41.48 26.77 9.22
N MET A 103 40.87 25.93 10.06
CA MET A 103 41.56 25.33 11.20
C MET A 103 42.61 24.31 10.75
N VAL A 104 43.74 24.27 11.47
CA VAL A 104 44.76 23.23 11.23
C VAL A 104 44.20 21.86 11.60
N HIS A 105 44.53 20.84 10.81
CA HIS A 105 44.13 19.47 11.09
C HIS A 105 44.80 18.97 12.36
N HIS A 106 43.99 18.59 13.34
CA HIS A 106 44.42 18.08 14.62
C HIS A 106 43.32 17.20 15.24
N GLY A 107 43.73 16.19 16.01
CA GLY A 107 42.81 15.26 16.64
C GLY A 107 41.93 14.52 15.62
N THR A 108 40.62 14.78 15.68
CA THR A 108 39.62 14.15 14.79
C THR A 108 39.47 14.88 13.45
N ILE A 109 39.95 16.13 13.35
CA ILE A 109 39.92 16.90 12.12
C ILE A 109 41.07 16.44 11.20
N THR A 110 40.72 15.93 10.03
CA THR A 110 41.66 15.35 9.04
C THR A 110 41.29 15.80 7.63
N ASP A 111 42.09 15.44 6.61
CA ASP A 111 41.85 15.75 5.20
C ASP A 111 40.45 15.36 4.68
N THR A 112 39.82 14.37 5.31
CA THR A 112 38.49 13.85 4.93
C THR A 112 37.38 14.21 5.92
N ILE A 113 37.74 14.68 7.11
CA ILE A 113 36.82 15.03 8.20
C ILE A 113 37.13 16.46 8.60
N ASN A 114 36.57 17.43 7.89
CA ASN A 114 36.83 18.85 8.12
C ASN A 114 35.68 19.74 7.60
N PHE A 115 35.83 21.04 7.83
CA PHE A 115 34.93 22.09 7.33
C PHE A 115 35.55 22.90 6.18
N GLU A 116 36.55 22.38 5.45
CA GLU A 116 37.22 23.14 4.38
C GLU A 116 36.35 23.24 3.12
N THR A 117 35.63 22.16 2.80
CA THR A 117 34.79 22.08 1.62
C THR A 117 33.36 21.71 1.99
N PHE A 118 32.40 22.15 1.17
CA PHE A 118 30.99 21.89 1.40
C PHE A 118 30.65 20.39 1.53
N PRO A 119 31.16 19.48 0.66
CA PRO A 119 30.90 18.04 0.81
C PRO A 119 31.48 17.44 2.10
N ASN A 120 32.68 17.86 2.51
CA ASN A 120 33.30 17.38 3.75
C ASN A 120 32.51 17.86 4.98
N ALA A 121 32.13 19.15 5.00
CA ALA A 121 31.30 19.72 6.06
C ALA A 121 29.95 19.01 6.15
N MET A 122 29.31 18.74 5.00
CA MET A 122 28.04 18.02 4.95
C MET A 122 28.17 16.57 5.45
N ALA A 123 29.23 15.86 5.06
CA ALA A 123 29.50 14.49 5.51
C ALA A 123 29.79 14.43 7.02
N LEU A 124 30.55 15.40 7.53
CA LEU A 124 30.83 15.56 8.96
C LEU A 124 29.53 15.84 9.75
N LEU A 125 28.69 16.78 9.29
CA LEU A 125 27.41 17.06 9.94
C LEU A 125 26.43 15.89 9.86
N PHE A 126 26.44 15.13 8.76
CA PHE A 126 25.66 13.90 8.65
C PHE A 126 26.09 12.84 9.67
N ARG A 127 27.40 12.71 9.94
CA ARG A 127 27.91 11.86 11.04
C ARG A 127 27.47 12.39 12.40
N LEU A 128 27.54 13.71 12.62
CA LEU A 128 27.20 14.35 13.90
C LEU A 128 25.69 14.33 14.18
N MET A 129 24.85 14.18 13.16
CA MET A 129 23.40 14.08 13.27
C MET A 129 22.94 12.94 14.20
N THR A 130 23.70 11.84 14.25
CA THR A 130 23.43 10.72 15.16
C THR A 130 24.06 10.89 16.54
N ALA A 131 24.61 12.07 16.84
CA ALA A 131 25.41 12.37 18.03
C ALA A 131 26.57 11.37 18.25
N ALA A 132 27.14 10.81 17.18
CA ALA A 132 28.25 9.87 17.28
C ALA A 132 29.60 10.60 17.13
N GLY A 133 30.42 10.56 18.19
CA GLY A 133 31.76 11.18 18.19
C GLY A 133 31.74 12.71 18.15
N TRP A 134 30.66 13.35 18.58
CA TRP A 134 30.57 14.81 18.64
C TRP A 134 31.55 15.43 19.63
N ASN A 135 31.84 14.73 20.74
CA ASN A 135 32.83 15.15 21.73
C ASN A 135 34.22 15.29 21.12
N ASP A 136 34.63 14.31 20.31
CA ASP A 136 35.98 14.29 19.74
C ASP A 136 36.16 15.40 18.69
N VAL A 137 35.10 15.68 17.93
CA VAL A 137 35.07 16.80 16.98
C VAL A 137 35.06 18.13 17.74
N LEU A 138 34.25 18.27 18.78
CA LEU A 138 34.21 19.48 19.61
C LEU A 138 35.56 19.75 20.26
N ASP A 139 36.20 18.75 20.85
CA ASP A 139 37.54 18.87 21.45
C ASP A 139 38.57 19.36 20.43
N SER A 140 38.52 18.83 19.21
CA SER A 140 39.41 19.24 18.12
C SER A 140 39.15 20.67 17.62
N LEU A 141 37.93 21.19 17.76
CA LEU A 141 37.57 22.58 17.42
C LEU A 141 37.89 23.59 18.54
N MET A 142 37.99 23.11 19.78
CA MET A 142 38.31 23.93 20.96
C MET A 142 39.81 24.05 21.21
N THR A 143 40.58 23.00 20.89
CA THR A 143 42.01 22.92 21.19
C THR A 143 42.86 23.48 20.06
N ASP A 144 43.97 24.12 20.42
CA ASP A 144 44.93 24.63 19.46
C ASP A 144 45.74 23.49 18.85
N GLY A 145 45.67 23.35 17.53
CA GLY A 145 46.47 22.39 16.79
C GLY A 145 47.97 22.77 16.73
N PRO A 146 48.85 21.81 16.42
CA PRO A 146 50.28 22.08 16.24
C PRO A 146 50.48 23.08 15.08
N ASN A 147 51.30 24.11 15.31
CA ASN A 147 51.57 25.20 14.36
C ASN A 147 50.36 26.07 14.01
N CYS A 148 49.34 26.14 14.88
CA CYS A 148 48.27 27.12 14.70
C CYS A 148 48.83 28.55 14.81
N ASN A 149 48.30 29.46 14.01
CA ASN A 149 48.69 30.85 13.96
C ASN A 149 47.45 31.76 13.97
N ALA A 150 47.25 32.46 15.10
CA ALA A 150 46.16 33.41 15.29
C ALA A 150 46.37 34.73 14.50
N SER A 151 47.60 35.02 14.09
CA SER A 151 47.97 36.25 13.35
C SER A 151 47.78 36.12 11.83
N LEU A 152 47.35 34.96 11.32
CA LEU A 152 47.13 34.71 9.89
C LEU A 152 45.75 35.19 9.40
N THR A 153 45.32 36.37 9.84
CA THR A 153 43.98 36.92 9.53
C THR A 153 43.79 37.33 8.07
N ASN A 154 44.88 37.52 7.32
CA ASN A 154 44.84 37.86 5.90
C ASN A 154 44.35 36.71 4.99
N LEU A 155 44.46 35.46 5.46
CA LEU A 155 44.05 34.26 4.71
C LEU A 155 42.84 33.55 5.37
N ALA A 156 42.69 33.68 6.68
CA ALA A 156 41.62 33.06 7.46
C ALA A 156 40.99 34.10 8.41
N PRO A 157 39.73 34.55 8.20
CA PRO A 157 39.09 35.58 9.01
C PRO A 157 39.05 35.27 10.52
N THR A 158 39.05 33.99 10.87
CA THR A 158 38.97 33.47 12.25
C THR A 158 40.31 32.96 12.79
N GLY A 159 41.41 33.06 12.01
CA GLY A 159 42.68 32.42 12.33
C GLY A 159 42.63 30.90 12.09
N THR A 160 43.73 30.21 12.43
CA THR A 160 43.88 28.75 12.20
C THR A 160 43.84 27.93 13.49
N CYS A 161 43.64 28.60 14.63
CA CYS A 161 43.62 28.03 15.99
C CYS A 161 42.20 27.66 16.45
N GLY A 162 42.11 26.93 17.56
CA GLY A 162 40.84 26.54 18.16
C GLY A 162 40.05 27.76 18.64
N ASN A 163 38.72 27.72 18.54
CA ASN A 163 37.87 28.80 19.04
C ASN A 163 36.75 28.24 19.92
N PRO A 164 36.99 28.05 21.22
CA PRO A 164 35.98 27.52 22.15
C PRO A 164 34.69 28.34 22.17
N GLY A 165 34.80 29.66 22.03
CA GLY A 165 33.67 30.59 22.04
C GLY A 165 32.72 30.39 20.86
N ALA A 166 33.21 29.91 19.72
CA ALA A 166 32.39 29.57 18.55
C ALA A 166 32.03 28.07 18.50
N ALA A 167 32.97 27.18 18.88
CA ALA A 167 32.82 25.73 18.79
C ALA A 167 31.72 25.18 19.72
N ILE A 168 31.69 25.64 20.97
CA ILE A 168 30.69 25.18 21.96
C ILE A 168 29.26 25.54 21.51
N PRO A 169 28.90 26.81 21.23
CA PRO A 169 27.54 27.14 20.82
C PRO A 169 27.17 26.51 19.47
N TYR A 170 28.11 26.42 18.53
CA TYR A 170 27.85 25.75 17.24
C TYR A 170 27.45 24.28 17.44
N MET A 171 28.25 23.51 18.18
CA MET A 171 27.98 22.09 18.40
C MET A 171 26.75 21.85 19.26
N VAL A 172 26.58 22.58 20.37
CA VAL A 172 25.43 22.40 21.27
C VAL A 172 24.13 22.72 20.54
N THR A 173 24.07 23.82 19.79
CA THR A 173 22.85 24.19 19.05
C THR A 173 22.57 23.21 17.90
N PHE A 174 23.60 22.75 17.19
CA PHE A 174 23.45 21.74 16.13
C PHE A 174 22.87 20.43 16.68
N VAL A 175 23.45 19.88 17.75
CA VAL A 175 23.00 18.62 18.36
C VAL A 175 21.59 18.78 18.91
N PHE A 176 21.29 19.89 19.59
CA PHE A 176 19.96 20.13 20.16
C PHE A 176 18.87 20.25 19.08
N ILE A 177 19.09 21.06 18.04
CA ILE A 177 18.13 21.24 16.94
C ILE A 177 17.93 19.92 16.20
N THR A 178 19.02 19.21 15.90
CA THR A 178 18.95 17.93 15.20
C THR A 178 18.20 16.87 15.99
N PHE A 179 18.46 16.78 17.30
CA PHE A 179 17.73 15.88 18.19
C PHE A 179 16.23 16.22 18.24
N LEU A 180 15.87 17.50 18.33
CA LEU A 180 14.47 17.94 18.31
C LEU A 180 13.78 17.57 17.00
N VAL A 181 14.44 17.76 15.86
CA VAL A 181 13.91 17.34 14.54
C VAL A 181 13.74 15.81 14.47
N LEU A 182 14.71 15.04 14.94
CA LEU A 182 14.64 13.57 14.94
C LEU A 182 13.53 13.03 15.85
N VAL A 183 13.37 13.59 17.06
CA VAL A 183 12.28 13.19 17.97
C VAL A 183 10.92 13.54 17.36
N ASN A 184 10.77 14.75 16.82
CA ASN A 184 9.53 15.14 16.14
C ASN A 184 9.22 14.26 14.93
N MET A 185 10.25 13.84 14.19
CA MET A 185 10.12 12.86 13.11
C MET A 185 9.60 11.52 13.60
N TYR A 186 10.20 11.00 14.66
CA TYR A 186 9.83 9.71 15.23
C TYR A 186 8.39 9.71 15.75
N VAL A 187 7.99 10.77 16.46
CA VAL A 187 6.62 10.94 16.94
C VAL A 187 5.64 11.00 15.77
N ALA A 188 5.93 11.78 14.72
CA ALA A 188 5.07 11.87 13.54
C ALA A 188 4.90 10.51 12.84
N ILE A 189 5.98 9.75 12.68
CA ILE A 189 5.93 8.42 12.05
C ILE A 189 5.11 7.45 12.90
N ILE A 190 5.31 7.43 14.22
CA ILE A 190 4.52 6.57 15.11
C ILE A 190 3.05 6.95 15.07
N LEU A 191 2.74 8.25 15.15
CA LEU A 191 1.36 8.72 15.15
C LEU A 191 0.66 8.37 13.84
N ASN A 192 1.31 8.56 12.69
CA ASN A 192 0.74 8.20 11.39
C ASN A 192 0.47 6.69 11.29
N ASN A 193 1.43 5.85 11.71
CA ASN A 193 1.23 4.40 11.70
C ASN A 193 0.12 3.98 12.69
N TYR A 194 0.06 4.61 13.86
CA TYR A 194 -0.98 4.33 14.85
C TYR A 194 -2.36 4.73 14.34
N GLN A 195 -2.48 5.90 13.69
CA GLN A 195 -3.73 6.35 13.07
C GLN A 195 -4.19 5.39 11.97
N GLU A 196 -3.29 4.92 11.11
CA GLU A 196 -3.63 3.93 10.07
C GLU A 196 -4.15 2.62 10.67
N VAL A 197 -3.53 2.13 11.74
CA VAL A 197 -3.98 0.91 12.44
C VAL A 197 -5.33 1.12 13.12
N VAL A 198 -5.56 2.27 13.74
CA VAL A 198 -6.84 2.58 14.38
C VAL A 198 -7.96 2.75 13.37
N GLU A 199 -7.72 3.41 12.23
CA GLU A 199 -8.69 3.51 11.13
C GLU A 199 -9.07 2.12 10.59
N ASP A 200 -8.09 1.22 10.43
CA ASP A 200 -8.33 -0.17 10.02
C ASP A 200 -9.10 -0.98 11.09
N GLU A 201 -8.88 -0.72 12.39
CA GLU A 201 -9.61 -1.38 13.49
C GLU A 201 -11.04 -0.84 13.68
N GLU A 202 -11.27 0.47 13.55
CA GLU A 202 -12.59 1.10 13.72
C GLU A 202 -13.57 0.68 12.62
N ILE A 203 -13.10 0.59 11.37
CA ILE A 203 -13.92 0.19 10.22
C ILE A 203 -14.21 -1.33 10.23
N GLY A 204 -13.39 -2.14 10.93
CA GLY A 204 -13.55 -3.58 11.04
C GLY A 204 -13.34 -4.37 9.73
N ILE A 205 -12.99 -3.68 8.64
CA ILE A 205 -12.74 -4.26 7.32
C ILE A 205 -11.49 -3.61 6.74
N THR A 206 -10.44 -4.41 6.59
CA THR A 206 -9.14 -3.93 6.13
C THR A 206 -9.04 -3.98 4.61
N THR A 207 -8.08 -3.24 4.04
CA THR A 207 -7.73 -3.36 2.62
C THR A 207 -7.33 -4.79 2.22
N GLY A 208 -6.80 -5.57 3.16
CA GLY A 208 -6.45 -6.98 2.97
C GLY A 208 -7.67 -7.89 2.77
N ASP A 209 -8.81 -7.56 3.36
CA ASP A 209 -10.05 -8.33 3.21
C ASP A 209 -10.64 -8.14 1.80
N ILE A 210 -10.53 -6.94 1.25
CA ILE A 210 -10.89 -6.63 -0.14
C ILE A 210 -9.98 -7.41 -1.12
N ASP A 211 -8.68 -7.48 -0.84
CA ASP A 211 -7.76 -8.26 -1.69
C ASP A 211 -8.05 -9.76 -1.61
N MET A 212 -8.39 -10.28 -0.42
CA MET A 212 -8.85 -11.66 -0.21
C MET A 212 -10.13 -11.98 -1.00
N TYR A 213 -11.08 -11.04 -1.04
CA TYR A 213 -12.28 -11.16 -1.85
C TYR A 213 -11.96 -11.31 -3.35
N TYR A 214 -11.10 -10.44 -3.91
CA TYR A 214 -10.74 -10.51 -5.32
C TYR A 214 -9.90 -11.76 -5.67
N GLU A 215 -9.04 -12.21 -4.76
CA GLU A 215 -8.29 -13.46 -4.94
C GLU A 215 -9.24 -14.66 -5.03
N LEU A 216 -10.27 -14.72 -4.17
CA LEU A 216 -11.29 -15.77 -4.25
C LEU A 216 -12.18 -15.61 -5.50
N TRP A 217 -12.59 -14.38 -5.83
CA TRP A 217 -13.41 -14.07 -7.01
C TRP A 217 -12.76 -14.61 -8.30
N SER A 218 -11.44 -14.47 -8.43
CA SER A 218 -10.70 -14.94 -9.60
C SER A 218 -10.84 -16.45 -9.88
N LYS A 219 -11.20 -17.25 -8.87
CA LYS A 219 -11.47 -18.68 -9.03
C LYS A 219 -12.85 -18.96 -9.64
N TYR A 220 -13.81 -18.07 -9.40
CA TYR A 220 -15.19 -18.17 -9.89
C TYR A 220 -15.38 -17.47 -11.24
N ASP A 221 -14.58 -16.44 -11.53
CA ASP A 221 -14.55 -15.74 -12.81
C ASP A 221 -13.13 -15.72 -13.43
N PRO A 222 -12.64 -16.85 -13.97
CA PRO A 222 -11.28 -16.94 -14.53
C PRO A 222 -11.05 -16.08 -15.77
N TYR A 223 -12.13 -15.67 -16.43
CA TYR A 223 -12.10 -14.91 -17.69
C TYR A 223 -12.30 -13.41 -17.48
N ALA A 224 -12.38 -12.94 -16.22
CA ALA A 224 -12.58 -11.54 -15.87
C ALA A 224 -13.82 -10.93 -16.53
N THR A 225 -14.90 -11.70 -16.61
CA THR A 225 -16.19 -11.26 -17.15
C THR A 225 -16.89 -10.27 -16.24
N GLN A 226 -16.49 -10.18 -14.96
CA GLN A 226 -17.08 -9.38 -13.88
C GLN A 226 -18.39 -9.95 -13.32
N PHE A 227 -18.85 -11.10 -13.82
CA PHE A 227 -20.11 -11.71 -13.43
C PHE A 227 -19.95 -13.16 -12.98
N ILE A 228 -20.82 -13.59 -12.08
CA ILE A 228 -21.04 -15.00 -11.75
C ILE A 228 -22.53 -15.32 -11.76
N ASP A 229 -22.91 -16.56 -12.01
CA ASP A 229 -24.30 -16.99 -11.91
C ASP A 229 -24.80 -16.97 -10.46
N TYR A 230 -26.07 -16.59 -10.25
CA TYR A 230 -26.71 -16.54 -8.93
C TYR A 230 -26.56 -17.84 -8.12
N HIS A 231 -26.52 -18.99 -8.79
CA HIS A 231 -26.38 -20.31 -8.17
C HIS A 231 -25.07 -20.48 -7.39
N PHE A 232 -23.99 -19.78 -7.78
CA PHE A 232 -22.70 -19.85 -7.10
C PHE A 232 -22.62 -18.95 -5.87
N LEU A 233 -23.53 -17.97 -5.71
CA LEU A 233 -23.48 -16.98 -4.62
C LEU A 233 -23.35 -17.63 -3.24
N SER A 234 -24.17 -18.64 -2.96
CA SER A 234 -24.21 -19.34 -1.66
C SER A 234 -22.89 -20.05 -1.31
N GLN A 235 -22.20 -20.60 -2.32
CA GLN A 235 -20.89 -21.23 -2.12
C GLN A 235 -19.81 -20.15 -2.00
N PHE A 236 -19.82 -19.17 -2.90
CA PHE A 236 -18.85 -18.10 -2.93
C PHE A 236 -18.75 -17.35 -1.59
N VAL A 237 -19.88 -16.90 -1.02
CA VAL A 237 -19.85 -16.18 0.27
C VAL A 237 -19.47 -17.08 1.46
N ALA A 238 -19.59 -18.41 1.33
CA ALA A 238 -19.19 -19.36 2.36
C ALA A 238 -17.69 -19.69 2.32
N ASP A 239 -17.07 -19.57 1.15
CA ASP A 239 -15.64 -19.81 0.92
C ASP A 239 -14.77 -18.61 1.33
N LEU A 240 -15.37 -17.42 1.49
CA LEU A 240 -14.68 -16.25 2.04
C LEU A 240 -14.19 -16.50 3.47
N ASN A 241 -13.18 -15.75 3.89
CA ASN A 241 -12.73 -15.69 5.27
C ASN A 241 -13.46 -14.56 6.03
N PRO A 242 -13.56 -14.64 7.37
CA PRO A 242 -13.99 -13.49 8.17
C PRO A 242 -13.14 -12.25 7.83
N PRO A 243 -13.72 -11.04 7.83
CA PRO A 243 -15.07 -10.68 8.27
C PRO A 243 -16.18 -10.89 7.20
N LEU A 244 -15.83 -11.10 5.93
CA LEU A 244 -16.80 -11.16 4.82
C LEU A 244 -17.54 -12.49 4.69
N LYS A 245 -17.11 -13.53 5.40
CA LYS A 245 -17.68 -14.88 5.34
C LYS A 245 -19.13 -14.95 5.82
N ILE A 246 -19.98 -15.61 5.03
CA ILE A 246 -21.33 -16.03 5.46
C ILE A 246 -21.41 -17.57 5.44
N PRO A 247 -21.30 -18.25 6.60
CA PRO A 247 -21.27 -19.71 6.66
C PRO A 247 -22.61 -20.32 6.23
N GLN A 248 -22.56 -21.50 5.62
CA GLN A 248 -23.78 -22.25 5.29
C GLN A 248 -24.47 -22.78 6.57
N PRO A 249 -25.81 -22.86 6.60
CA PRO A 249 -26.76 -22.51 5.53
C PRO A 249 -27.04 -20.99 5.45
N ASN A 250 -26.73 -20.39 4.29
CA ASN A 250 -26.73 -18.93 4.10
C ASN A 250 -27.77 -18.43 3.08
N LYS A 251 -28.70 -19.27 2.62
CA LYS A 251 -29.67 -18.90 1.56
C LYS A 251 -30.48 -17.65 1.92
N TYR A 252 -30.95 -17.55 3.16
CA TYR A 252 -31.70 -16.37 3.62
C TYR A 252 -30.83 -15.12 3.68
N ALA A 253 -29.58 -15.25 4.15
CA ALA A 253 -28.64 -14.15 4.17
C ALA A 253 -28.32 -13.65 2.74
N CYS A 254 -28.11 -14.56 1.77
CA CYS A 254 -27.87 -14.22 0.37
C CYS A 254 -29.06 -13.47 -0.26
N VAL A 255 -30.30 -13.83 0.11
CA VAL A 255 -31.49 -13.12 -0.34
C VAL A 255 -31.60 -11.75 0.34
N ALA A 256 -31.24 -11.65 1.61
CA ALA A 256 -31.26 -10.40 2.38
C ALA A 256 -30.21 -9.37 1.90
N LEU A 257 -29.15 -9.79 1.19
CA LEU A 257 -28.22 -8.87 0.54
C LEU A 257 -28.87 -8.00 -0.54
N ASN A 258 -30.05 -8.41 -1.06
CA ASN A 258 -30.83 -7.64 -2.04
C ASN A 258 -30.03 -7.18 -3.28
N LEU A 259 -29.21 -8.07 -3.81
CA LEU A 259 -28.30 -7.78 -4.92
C LEU A 259 -29.08 -7.66 -6.25
N PRO A 260 -28.66 -6.77 -7.17
CA PRO A 260 -29.19 -6.71 -8.53
C PRO A 260 -28.76 -7.94 -9.35
N LEU A 261 -29.72 -8.51 -10.07
CA LEU A 261 -29.52 -9.57 -11.06
C LEU A 261 -29.62 -8.96 -12.46
N TYR A 262 -28.56 -9.18 -13.23
CA TYR A 262 -28.45 -8.79 -14.62
C TYR A 262 -28.87 -9.94 -15.55
N ASP A 263 -28.77 -9.71 -16.86
CA ASP A 263 -29.21 -10.66 -17.89
C ASP A 263 -28.74 -12.09 -17.58
N GLU A 264 -29.70 -13.02 -17.57
CA GLU A 264 -29.54 -14.45 -17.23
C GLU A 264 -29.26 -14.75 -15.74
N ASP A 265 -29.84 -14.00 -14.80
CA ASP A 265 -29.70 -14.22 -13.35
C ASP A 265 -28.23 -14.16 -12.88
N ARG A 266 -27.45 -13.25 -13.48
CA ARG A 266 -26.03 -13.05 -13.15
C ARG A 266 -25.84 -11.89 -12.17
N LEU A 267 -24.87 -12.05 -11.29
CA LEU A 267 -24.50 -11.06 -10.27
C LEU A 267 -23.16 -10.42 -10.64
N HIS A 268 -23.07 -9.11 -10.47
CA HIS A 268 -21.83 -8.38 -10.72
C HIS A 268 -20.91 -8.39 -9.48
N CYS A 269 -19.60 -8.40 -9.73
CA CYS A 269 -18.55 -8.47 -8.71
C CYS A 269 -18.66 -7.38 -7.64
N LEU A 270 -18.85 -6.12 -8.06
CA LEU A 270 -18.91 -5.00 -7.12
C LEU A 270 -20.18 -5.02 -6.27
N ASP A 271 -21.32 -5.45 -6.83
CA ASP A 271 -22.58 -5.43 -6.09
C ASP A 271 -22.57 -6.45 -4.96
N ILE A 272 -21.95 -7.62 -5.20
CA ILE A 272 -21.75 -8.61 -4.14
C ILE A 272 -20.86 -8.03 -3.04
N LEU A 273 -19.74 -7.40 -3.39
CA LEU A 273 -18.83 -6.81 -2.41
C LEU A 273 -19.52 -5.70 -1.62
N GLU A 274 -20.23 -4.78 -2.29
CA GLU A 274 -20.99 -3.70 -1.65
C GLU A 274 -22.05 -4.27 -0.70
N GLY A 275 -22.80 -5.30 -1.12
CA GLY A 275 -23.78 -5.95 -0.27
C GLY A 275 -23.17 -6.64 0.95
N LEU A 276 -22.00 -7.26 0.82
CA LEU A 276 -21.27 -7.86 1.94
C LEU A 276 -20.78 -6.80 2.93
N LEU A 277 -20.28 -5.67 2.44
CA LEU A 277 -19.83 -4.57 3.29
C LEU A 277 -21.00 -3.93 4.03
N PHE A 278 -22.11 -3.68 3.32
CA PHE A 278 -23.35 -3.21 3.92
C PHE A 278 -23.87 -4.16 5.01
N ARG A 279 -23.63 -5.46 4.87
CA ARG A 279 -23.99 -6.44 5.90
C ARG A 279 -23.05 -6.39 7.11
N VAL A 280 -21.75 -6.26 6.91
CA VAL A 280 -20.74 -6.31 7.98
C VAL A 280 -20.77 -5.02 8.80
N LEU A 281 -20.90 -3.87 8.15
CA LEU A 281 -20.93 -2.55 8.79
C LEU A 281 -22.28 -2.19 9.43
N GLY A 282 -23.30 -3.04 9.29
CA GLY A 282 -24.66 -2.68 9.68
C GLY A 282 -25.29 -1.69 8.70
N ASN A 283 -26.56 -1.33 8.90
CA ASN A 283 -27.23 -0.34 8.05
C ASN A 283 -26.68 1.05 8.41
N PRO A 284 -25.81 1.66 7.58
CA PRO A 284 -25.11 2.88 7.98
C PRO A 284 -26.09 4.04 8.16
N PHE A 285 -27.26 3.98 7.51
CA PHE A 285 -28.31 5.00 7.62
C PHE A 285 -29.10 4.94 8.93
N GLU A 286 -28.94 3.89 9.74
CA GLU A 286 -29.57 3.75 11.07
C GLU A 286 -28.60 4.05 12.22
N GLU A 287 -27.28 3.90 12.00
CA GLU A 287 -26.24 3.99 13.06
C GLU A 287 -25.56 5.38 13.18
N GLY A 288 -26.00 6.37 12.41
CA GLY A 288 -25.54 7.76 12.51
C GLY A 288 -24.54 8.18 11.43
N THR A 289 -24.11 9.44 11.45
CA THR A 289 -23.35 10.06 10.34
C THR A 289 -21.98 9.42 10.09
N GLN A 290 -21.36 8.85 11.12
CA GLN A 290 -20.00 8.29 11.07
C GLN A 290 -19.93 6.97 10.27
N ALA A 291 -20.84 6.03 10.54
CA ALA A 291 -20.94 4.77 9.79
C ALA A 291 -21.25 4.98 8.29
N VAL A 292 -22.02 6.03 7.97
CA VAL A 292 -22.27 6.45 6.58
C VAL A 292 -20.98 6.89 5.89
N GLU A 293 -20.17 7.71 6.56
CA GLU A 293 -18.91 8.21 6.02
C GLU A 293 -17.91 7.06 5.79
N GLU A 294 -17.77 6.14 6.74
CA GLU A 294 -16.94 4.93 6.65
C GLU A 294 -17.33 4.06 5.45
N PHE A 295 -18.63 3.79 5.28
CA PHE A 295 -19.15 3.03 4.13
C PHE A 295 -18.79 3.70 2.80
N PHE A 296 -18.96 5.02 2.68
CA PHE A 296 -18.63 5.73 1.45
C PHE A 296 -17.12 5.80 1.17
N ILE A 297 -16.28 5.87 2.19
CA ILE A 297 -14.82 5.79 2.05
C ILE A 297 -14.43 4.43 1.48
N LEU A 298 -14.90 3.34 2.09
CA LEU A 298 -14.66 1.97 1.61
C LEU A 298 -15.18 1.78 0.19
N LYS A 299 -16.43 2.21 -0.09
CA LYS A 299 -17.03 2.20 -1.43
C LYS A 299 -16.15 2.90 -2.46
N ARG A 300 -15.64 4.07 -2.13
CA ARG A 300 -14.76 4.81 -3.04
C ARG A 300 -13.44 4.09 -3.27
N GLN A 301 -12.85 3.47 -2.24
CA GLN A 301 -11.62 2.70 -2.37
C GLN A 301 -11.81 1.46 -3.26
N MET A 302 -12.89 0.69 -3.07
CA MET A 302 -13.15 -0.49 -3.90
C MET A 302 -13.43 -0.11 -5.35
N GLU A 303 -14.23 0.94 -5.60
CA GLU A 303 -14.54 1.40 -6.95
C GLU A 303 -13.29 1.88 -7.67
N LYS A 304 -12.39 2.55 -6.95
CA LYS A 304 -11.10 3.00 -7.51
C LYS A 304 -10.24 1.80 -7.91
N LYS A 305 -10.05 0.82 -7.01
CA LYS A 305 -9.31 -0.42 -7.32
C LYS A 305 -9.91 -1.16 -8.51
N PHE A 306 -11.25 -1.24 -8.58
CA PHE A 306 -11.95 -1.89 -9.67
C PHE A 306 -11.81 -1.14 -11.00
N ALA A 307 -11.89 0.20 -10.97
CA ALA A 307 -11.72 1.05 -12.15
C ALA A 307 -10.32 0.96 -12.75
N GLU A 308 -9.29 0.77 -11.92
CA GLU A 308 -7.91 0.54 -12.38
C GLU A 308 -7.78 -0.75 -13.18
N ALA A 309 -8.52 -1.80 -12.79
CA ALA A 309 -8.56 -3.07 -13.51
C ALA A 309 -9.49 -3.02 -14.75
N PHE A 310 -10.58 -2.26 -14.67
CA PHE A 310 -11.64 -2.24 -15.69
C PHE A 310 -12.10 -0.81 -16.03
N PRO A 311 -11.42 -0.07 -16.92
CA PRO A 311 -11.68 1.35 -17.15
C PRO A 311 -13.11 1.74 -17.60
N ASN A 312 -13.85 0.81 -18.21
CA ASN A 312 -15.18 1.08 -18.80
C ASN A 312 -16.37 0.54 -17.97
N TRP A 313 -16.12 0.04 -16.76
CA TRP A 313 -17.13 -0.69 -15.97
C TRP A 313 -18.45 0.07 -15.70
N ARG A 314 -18.39 1.40 -15.52
CA ARG A 314 -19.59 2.22 -15.26
C ARG A 314 -20.53 2.34 -16.46
N ALA A 315 -20.01 2.21 -17.68
CA ALA A 315 -20.86 2.20 -18.88
C ALA A 315 -21.67 0.90 -18.98
N ASP A 316 -21.12 -0.21 -18.47
CA ASP A 316 -21.76 -1.52 -18.51
C ASP A 316 -22.81 -1.71 -17.40
N SER A 317 -22.70 -0.99 -16.27
CA SER A 317 -23.62 -1.08 -15.12
C SER A 317 -24.83 -0.13 -15.19
N ALA A 318 -24.73 0.99 -15.89
CA ALA A 318 -25.70 2.09 -15.83
C ALA A 318 -27.03 1.87 -16.57
N ASN A 319 -27.19 0.77 -17.34
CA ASN A 319 -28.28 0.67 -18.32
C ASN A 319 -29.02 -0.68 -18.35
N ARG A 320 -29.25 -1.32 -17.20
CA ARG A 320 -30.00 -2.59 -17.15
C ARG A 320 -31.07 -2.57 -16.07
N ASN A 321 -32.30 -2.90 -16.47
CA ASN A 321 -33.42 -3.15 -15.55
C ASN A 321 -33.11 -4.41 -14.74
N ALA A 322 -32.45 -4.26 -13.59
CA ALA A 322 -32.04 -5.39 -12.77
C ALA A 322 -33.16 -5.80 -11.80
N ARG A 323 -33.52 -7.08 -11.82
CA ARG A 323 -34.39 -7.71 -10.80
C ARG A 323 -33.53 -8.00 -9.57
N THR A 324 -34.03 -7.84 -8.34
CA THR A 324 -33.18 -8.13 -7.17
C THR A 324 -33.29 -9.58 -6.69
N THR A 325 -32.30 -10.08 -5.95
CA THR A 325 -32.36 -11.40 -5.29
C THR A 325 -33.58 -11.56 -4.38
N MET A 326 -34.03 -10.47 -3.75
CA MET A 326 -35.25 -10.44 -2.94
C MET A 326 -36.52 -10.56 -3.79
N GLN A 327 -36.57 -9.87 -4.94
CA GLN A 327 -37.68 -9.98 -5.90
C GLN A 327 -37.74 -11.38 -6.52
N LEU A 328 -36.60 -11.96 -6.90
CA LEU A 328 -36.49 -13.35 -7.37
C LEU A 328 -37.05 -14.35 -6.35
N SER A 329 -36.67 -14.20 -5.08
CA SER A 329 -37.18 -15.05 -4.00
C SER A 329 -38.69 -14.90 -3.81
N ARG A 330 -39.23 -13.68 -3.86
CA ARG A 330 -40.68 -13.42 -3.74
C ARG A 330 -41.47 -14.08 -4.87
N GLU A 331 -41.00 -13.96 -6.10
CA GLU A 331 -41.65 -14.58 -7.27
C GLU A 331 -41.56 -16.11 -7.23
N ASN A 332 -40.41 -16.67 -6.84
CA ASN A 332 -40.29 -18.12 -6.65
C ASN A 332 -41.24 -18.64 -5.56
N TRP A 333 -41.45 -17.87 -4.49
CA TRP A 333 -42.40 -18.20 -3.44
C TRP A 333 -43.84 -18.09 -3.95
N ALA A 334 -44.18 -17.01 -4.67
CA ALA A 334 -45.48 -16.84 -5.32
C ALA A 334 -45.78 -17.98 -6.30
N ALA A 335 -44.81 -18.38 -7.14
CA ALA A 335 -44.94 -19.50 -8.06
C ALA A 335 -45.23 -20.81 -7.32
N LYS A 336 -44.53 -21.09 -6.21
CA LYS A 336 -44.79 -22.27 -5.36
C LYS A 336 -46.20 -22.23 -4.76
N VAL A 337 -46.64 -21.08 -4.26
CA VAL A 337 -47.99 -20.90 -3.70
C VAL A 337 -49.06 -21.14 -4.76
N ILE A 338 -48.92 -20.52 -5.94
CA ILE A 338 -49.84 -20.70 -7.08
C ILE A 338 -49.87 -22.15 -7.54
N GLN A 339 -48.71 -22.79 -7.71
CA GLN A 339 -48.61 -24.20 -8.10
C GLN A 339 -49.28 -25.11 -7.07
N ARG A 340 -49.09 -24.84 -5.77
CA ARG A 340 -49.73 -25.60 -4.69
C ARG A 340 -51.23 -25.41 -4.69
N ALA A 341 -51.71 -24.17 -4.82
CA ALA A 341 -53.13 -23.85 -4.92
C ALA A 341 -53.77 -24.51 -6.16
N TYR A 342 -53.10 -24.46 -7.31
CA TYR A 342 -53.55 -25.10 -8.54
C TYR A 342 -53.61 -26.63 -8.41
N ARG A 343 -52.57 -27.27 -7.84
CA ARG A 343 -52.58 -28.72 -7.59
C ARG A 343 -53.72 -29.13 -6.66
N GLN A 344 -53.97 -28.35 -5.61
CA GLN A 344 -55.05 -28.60 -4.66
C GLN A 344 -56.44 -28.38 -5.28
N TRP A 345 -56.60 -27.34 -6.11
CA TRP A 345 -57.81 -27.11 -6.89
C TRP A 345 -58.06 -28.26 -7.88
N LYS A 346 -57.03 -28.69 -8.61
CA LYS A 346 -57.12 -29.79 -9.58
C LYS A 346 -57.54 -31.09 -8.90
N TYR A 347 -56.91 -31.42 -7.76
CA TYR A 347 -57.28 -32.57 -6.94
C TYR A 347 -58.76 -32.53 -6.49
N ARG A 348 -59.24 -31.37 -6.02
CA ARG A 348 -60.65 -31.19 -5.65
C ARG A 348 -61.60 -31.31 -6.84
N SER A 349 -61.22 -30.76 -8.01
CA SER A 349 -61.99 -30.87 -9.24
C SER A 349 -62.11 -32.32 -9.73
N ASP A 350 -61.02 -33.08 -9.65
CA ASP A 350 -60.98 -34.49 -10.05
C ASP A 350 -61.85 -35.36 -9.12
N ILE A 351 -61.82 -35.12 -7.80
CA ILE A 351 -62.74 -35.74 -6.85
C ILE A 351 -64.20 -35.40 -7.18
N HIS A 352 -64.50 -34.12 -7.41
CA HIS A 352 -65.87 -33.69 -7.70
C HIS A 352 -66.42 -34.35 -8.98
N LYS A 353 -65.60 -34.46 -10.04
CA LYS A 353 -65.94 -35.18 -11.27
C LYS A 353 -66.14 -36.67 -11.03
N ALA A 354 -65.31 -37.31 -10.20
CA ALA A 354 -65.45 -38.72 -9.85
C ALA A 354 -66.75 -39.00 -9.07
N THR A 355 -67.07 -38.16 -8.07
CA THR A 355 -68.32 -38.25 -7.30
C THR A 355 -69.55 -38.02 -8.18
N TYR A 356 -69.51 -37.04 -9.09
CA TYR A 356 -70.61 -36.77 -10.02
C TYR A 356 -70.88 -37.96 -10.97
N ARG A 357 -69.82 -38.59 -11.49
CA ARG A 357 -69.95 -39.82 -12.32
C ARG A 357 -70.53 -40.98 -11.51
N HIS A 358 -70.14 -41.13 -10.25
CA HIS A 358 -70.61 -42.23 -9.40
C HIS A 358 -72.09 -42.08 -8.99
N VAL A 359 -72.56 -40.85 -8.77
CA VAL A 359 -73.96 -40.56 -8.46
C VAL A 359 -74.87 -40.78 -9.68
N HIS A 360 -74.41 -40.40 -10.89
CA HIS A 360 -75.18 -40.65 -12.11
C HIS A 360 -75.17 -42.11 -12.57
N SER A 361 -74.13 -42.89 -12.25
CA SER A 361 -74.14 -44.34 -12.51
C SER A 361 -75.12 -45.10 -11.61
N ARG A 362 -75.36 -44.63 -10.38
CA ARG A 362 -76.35 -45.19 -9.44
C ARG A 362 -77.80 -44.83 -9.75
N ARG A 363 -78.06 -43.81 -10.58
CA ARG A 363 -79.42 -43.43 -11.03
C ARG A 363 -79.87 -44.14 -12.31
N ARG A 364 -78.99 -44.92 -12.95
CA ARG A 364 -79.27 -45.68 -14.19
C ARG A 364 -79.44 -47.18 -13.98
N HIS A 365 -79.36 -47.64 -12.72
CA HIS A 365 -79.83 -48.93 -12.24
C HIS A 365 -80.99 -48.66 -11.29
#